data_AF-A0A1Y3N6B7-F1
#
_entry.id   AF-A0A1Y3N6B7-F1
#
_cell.length_a   1.000
_cell.length_b   1.000
_cell.length_c   1.000
_cell.angle_alpha   90.00
_cell.angle_beta   90.00
_cell.angle_gamma   90.00
#
_symmetry.space_group_name_H-M   'P 1'
#
loop_
_entity.id
_entity.type
_entity.pdbx_description
1 polymer ?
#
loop_
_entity_poly.entity_id
_entity_poly.type
_entity_poly.pdbx_seq_one_letter_code
_entity_poly.pdbx_strand_id
1 'polypeptide(L)'
;LGSWSDLVDNVVDISDNNIENLWNDSKKDMLKYYIRGYIKLHQGFYDREKNYHEWNDNNQNPIIEFLENALKDNNKREIVNLNYPYELSVISMMENNINQTKYYIYQTYEKIFKSLSNSNYFTNSHHLMNASQIQSILEISEAIDFIENINSDNAKSMFNKMLSKWNTRYPSDNETPIDYWFDICENREIILNLIKKVSESDTYDEKVVDQKKNIWLKCSKAALYLKNFFVVASCLSKSKSYGLSKLEFSYEAIKYIVTELKILKDPNERLKKIVSLGISLSGLYKVILTLYFL
;
A
#
# COMPACT_ATOMS: atom_id res chain seq x y z
N LEU A 1 -6.34 -2.31 9.34
CA LEU A 1 -5.53 -1.90 10.53
C LEU A 1 -4.00 -2.07 10.35
N GLY A 2 -3.46 -2.15 9.13
CA GLY A 2 -2.01 -2.02 8.88
C GLY A 2 -1.05 -3.04 9.52
N SER A 3 -1.56 -3.97 10.34
CA SER A 3 -0.78 -5.02 11.02
C SER A 3 -0.77 -6.27 10.14
N TRP A 4 -0.14 -6.13 8.97
CA TRP A 4 -0.16 -7.17 7.94
C TRP A 4 0.72 -8.37 8.30
N SER A 5 1.83 -8.16 9.04
CA SER A 5 2.67 -9.25 9.55
C SER A 5 1.86 -10.16 10.48
N ASP A 6 1.17 -9.58 11.47
CA ASP A 6 0.32 -10.35 12.39
C ASP A 6 -0.79 -11.11 11.65
N LEU A 7 -1.39 -10.49 10.62
CA LEU A 7 -2.42 -11.14 9.82
C LEU A 7 -1.88 -12.37 9.09
N VAL A 8 -0.71 -12.26 8.48
CA VAL A 8 -0.08 -13.37 7.76
C VAL A 8 0.36 -14.46 8.74
N ASP A 9 0.97 -14.11 9.87
CA ASP A 9 1.35 -15.05 10.93
C ASP A 9 0.14 -15.86 11.41
N ASN A 10 -0.99 -15.18 11.68
CA ASN A 10 -2.22 -15.86 12.08
C ASN A 10 -2.75 -16.80 11.00
N VAL A 11 -2.67 -16.43 9.72
CA VAL A 11 -3.10 -17.31 8.62
C VAL A 11 -2.21 -18.55 8.53
N VAL A 12 -0.90 -18.42 8.74
CA VAL A 12 0.06 -19.54 8.77
C VAL A 12 -0.21 -20.44 9.97
N ASP A 13 -0.41 -19.87 11.16
CA ASP A 13 -0.73 -20.62 12.38
C ASP A 13 -2.04 -21.41 12.22
N ILE A 14 -3.11 -20.80 11.67
CA ILE A 14 -4.39 -21.47 11.36
C ILE A 14 -4.21 -22.57 10.31
N SER A 15 -3.18 -22.47 9.47
CA SER A 15 -2.85 -23.47 8.45
C SER A 15 -1.96 -24.60 8.99
N ASP A 16 -1.78 -24.68 10.30
CA ASP A 16 -0.95 -25.69 10.97
C ASP A 16 0.52 -25.63 10.52
N ASN A 17 1.01 -24.42 10.22
CA ASN A 17 2.32 -24.15 9.61
C ASN A 17 2.55 -24.87 8.27
N ASN A 18 1.49 -25.30 7.60
CA ASN A 18 1.55 -25.91 6.29
C ASN A 18 0.69 -25.13 5.28
N ILE A 19 1.35 -24.29 4.48
CA ILE A 19 0.72 -23.44 3.46
C ILE A 19 -0.02 -24.23 2.36
N GLU A 20 0.30 -25.52 2.16
CA GLU A 20 -0.45 -26.36 1.24
C GLU A 20 -1.90 -26.56 1.68
N ASN A 21 -2.17 -26.45 2.98
CA ASN A 21 -3.52 -26.53 3.52
C ASN A 21 -4.42 -25.36 3.07
N LEU A 22 -3.85 -24.26 2.56
CA LEU A 22 -4.61 -23.11 2.03
C LEU A 22 -5.40 -23.46 0.76
N TRP A 23 -4.99 -24.51 0.03
CA TRP A 23 -5.67 -24.97 -1.18
C TRP A 23 -6.90 -25.84 -0.88
N ASN A 24 -7.05 -26.31 0.36
CA ASN A 24 -8.20 -27.11 0.78
C ASN A 24 -9.47 -26.25 0.85
N ASP A 25 -10.60 -26.79 0.40
CA ASP A 25 -11.88 -26.06 0.36
C ASP A 25 -12.30 -25.50 1.73
N SER A 26 -11.92 -26.14 2.83
CA SER A 26 -12.21 -25.67 4.19
C SER A 26 -11.42 -24.41 4.62
N LYS A 27 -10.28 -24.13 3.98
CA LYS A 27 -9.38 -23.01 4.31
C LYS A 27 -9.19 -22.03 3.14
N LYS A 28 -9.95 -22.20 2.05
CA LYS A 28 -9.85 -21.40 0.83
C LYS A 28 -10.07 -19.89 1.05
N ASP A 29 -10.89 -19.51 2.02
CA ASP A 29 -11.08 -18.11 2.40
C ASP A 29 -9.79 -17.46 2.96
N MET A 30 -8.92 -18.27 3.57
CA MET A 30 -7.63 -17.81 4.11
C MET A 30 -6.62 -17.51 3.01
N LEU A 31 -6.72 -18.17 1.86
CA LEU A 31 -5.84 -17.95 0.70
C LEU A 31 -5.85 -16.48 0.26
N LYS A 32 -7.02 -15.85 0.24
CA LYS A 32 -7.18 -14.42 -0.05
C LYS A 32 -6.35 -13.56 0.91
N TYR A 33 -6.44 -13.85 2.22
CA TYR A 33 -5.76 -13.07 3.25
C TYR A 33 -4.25 -13.28 3.20
N TYR A 34 -3.81 -14.51 2.90
CA TYR A 34 -2.41 -14.84 2.67
C TYR A 34 -1.81 -14.04 1.51
N ILE A 35 -2.42 -14.15 0.31
CA ILE A 35 -1.96 -13.45 -0.89
C ILE A 35 -1.96 -11.94 -0.66
N ARG A 36 -3.08 -11.40 -0.18
CA ARG A 36 -3.20 -9.96 0.06
C ARG A 36 -2.20 -9.49 1.11
N GLY A 37 -2.05 -10.21 2.22
CA GLY A 37 -1.13 -9.85 3.30
C GLY A 37 0.31 -9.68 2.81
N TYR A 38 0.82 -10.63 2.03
CA TYR A 38 2.18 -10.53 1.49
C TYR A 38 2.35 -9.47 0.39
N ILE A 39 1.31 -9.16 -0.40
CA ILE A 39 1.33 -8.00 -1.30
C ILE A 39 1.41 -6.70 -0.49
N LYS A 40 0.69 -6.60 0.62
CA LYS A 40 0.76 -5.42 1.52
C LYS A 40 2.11 -5.30 2.21
N LEU A 41 2.79 -6.42 2.41
CA LEU A 41 4.14 -6.46 2.94
C LEU A 41 5.20 -6.29 1.84
N HIS A 42 4.93 -5.70 0.66
CA HIS A 42 5.87 -5.69 -0.47
C HIS A 42 7.29 -5.15 -0.22
N GLN A 43 7.55 -4.44 0.89
CA GLN A 43 8.90 -3.94 1.26
C GLN A 43 9.62 -4.86 2.26
N GLY A 44 8.85 -5.55 3.09
CA GLY A 44 9.37 -6.29 4.22
C GLY A 44 8.28 -6.60 5.24
N PHE A 45 8.67 -7.26 6.32
CA PHE A 45 7.78 -7.65 7.40
C PHE A 45 8.38 -7.32 8.76
N TYR A 46 7.53 -7.35 9.79
CA TYR A 46 7.96 -7.28 11.18
C TYR A 46 7.83 -8.66 11.79
N ASP A 47 8.87 -9.14 12.48
CA ASP A 47 8.79 -10.38 13.24
C ASP A 47 7.98 -10.19 14.55
N ARG A 48 7.79 -11.29 15.30
CA ARG A 48 7.08 -11.29 16.58
C ARG A 48 7.76 -10.43 17.66
N GLU A 49 9.05 -10.15 17.50
CA GLU A 49 9.84 -9.25 18.35
C GLU A 49 9.79 -7.79 17.88
N LYS A 50 9.05 -7.51 16.79
CA LYS A 50 8.89 -6.20 16.15
C LYS A 50 10.16 -5.66 15.49
N ASN A 51 11.08 -6.53 15.10
CA ASN A 51 12.19 -6.15 14.24
C ASN A 51 11.74 -6.16 12.77
N TYR A 52 12.15 -5.14 12.02
CA TYR A 52 11.84 -5.02 10.60
C TYR A 52 12.85 -5.80 9.75
N HIS A 53 12.35 -6.62 8.83
CA HIS A 53 13.11 -7.41 7.88
C HIS A 53 12.71 -7.02 6.47
N GLU A 54 13.65 -6.47 5.70
CA GLU A 54 13.43 -6.10 4.30
C GLU A 54 13.47 -7.32 3.38
N TRP A 55 12.66 -7.32 2.32
CA TRP A 55 12.79 -8.31 1.26
C TRP A 55 13.99 -7.99 0.35
N ASN A 56 14.82 -8.99 0.08
CA ASN A 56 16.00 -8.87 -0.76
C ASN A 56 16.33 -10.23 -1.40
N ASP A 57 17.42 -10.31 -2.16
CA ASP A 57 17.80 -11.53 -2.88
C ASP A 57 18.05 -12.74 -1.95
N ASN A 58 18.42 -12.52 -0.68
CA ASN A 58 18.64 -13.56 0.32
C ASN A 58 17.39 -13.86 1.17
N ASN A 59 16.37 -13.01 1.11
CA ASN A 59 15.13 -13.11 1.87
C ASN A 59 13.99 -12.62 0.98
N GLN A 60 13.56 -13.47 0.05
CA GLN A 60 12.52 -13.12 -0.90
C GLN A 60 11.14 -13.17 -0.24
N ASN A 61 10.20 -12.38 -0.76
CA ASN A 61 8.83 -12.42 -0.28
C ASN A 61 8.22 -13.82 -0.58
N PRO A 62 7.77 -14.59 0.43
CA PRO A 62 7.30 -15.97 0.27
C PRO A 62 6.15 -16.14 -0.72
N ILE A 63 5.41 -15.07 -1.01
CA ILE A 63 4.30 -15.12 -1.97
C ILE A 63 4.75 -15.43 -3.40
N ILE A 64 5.97 -15.04 -3.75
CA ILE A 64 6.54 -15.26 -5.09
C ILE A 64 6.67 -16.77 -5.33
N GLU A 65 7.46 -17.45 -4.50
CA GLU A 65 7.66 -18.90 -4.59
C GLU A 65 6.33 -19.66 -4.45
N PHE A 66 5.45 -19.22 -3.53
CA PHE A 66 4.13 -19.83 -3.35
C PHE A 66 3.31 -19.84 -4.64
N LEU A 67 3.26 -18.71 -5.35
CA LEU A 67 2.50 -18.61 -6.60
C LEU A 67 3.21 -19.30 -7.76
N GLU A 68 4.54 -19.24 -7.86
CA GLU A 68 5.29 -20.00 -8.86
C GLU A 68 5.02 -21.50 -8.75
N ASN A 69 5.00 -22.03 -7.52
CA ASN A 69 4.67 -23.43 -7.27
C ASN A 69 3.20 -23.74 -7.57
N ALA A 70 2.28 -22.82 -7.26
CA ALA A 70 0.87 -22.96 -7.63
C ALA A 70 0.65 -23.00 -9.14
N LEU A 71 1.42 -22.23 -9.92
CA LEU A 71 1.30 -22.19 -11.38
C LEU A 71 1.84 -23.45 -12.08
N LYS A 72 2.64 -24.28 -11.39
CA LYS A 72 3.11 -25.58 -11.90
C LYS A 72 2.05 -26.68 -11.79
N ASP A 73 1.10 -26.55 -10.88
CA ASP A 73 -0.01 -27.47 -10.68
C ASP A 73 -1.24 -27.00 -11.49
N ASN A 74 -1.84 -27.89 -12.29
CA ASN A 74 -2.95 -27.51 -13.17
C ASN A 74 -4.18 -26.98 -12.40
N ASN A 75 -4.53 -27.59 -11.28
CA ASN A 75 -5.71 -27.22 -10.49
C ASN A 75 -5.47 -25.90 -9.76
N LYS A 76 -4.31 -25.76 -9.10
CA LYS A 76 -3.96 -24.52 -8.39
C LYS A 76 -3.80 -23.36 -9.37
N ARG A 77 -3.18 -23.59 -10.53
CA ARG A 77 -3.07 -22.60 -11.62
C ARG A 77 -4.43 -22.10 -12.08
N GLU A 78 -5.40 -22.98 -12.28
CA GLU A 78 -6.74 -22.59 -12.67
C GLU A 78 -7.40 -21.73 -11.58
N ILE A 79 -7.31 -22.14 -10.32
CA ILE A 79 -7.81 -21.35 -9.18
C ILE A 79 -7.19 -19.96 -9.16
N VAL A 80 -5.86 -19.87 -9.28
CA VAL A 80 -5.13 -18.59 -9.19
C VAL A 80 -5.46 -17.67 -10.35
N ASN A 81 -5.41 -18.17 -11.60
CA ASN A 81 -5.70 -17.36 -12.78
C ASN A 81 -7.15 -16.86 -12.82
N LEU A 82 -8.12 -17.67 -12.37
CA LEU A 82 -9.53 -17.27 -12.32
C LEU A 82 -9.81 -16.29 -11.16
N ASN A 83 -9.22 -16.53 -9.99
CA ASN A 83 -9.61 -15.82 -8.77
C ASN A 83 -8.75 -14.60 -8.44
N TYR A 84 -7.49 -14.58 -8.84
CA TYR A 84 -6.53 -13.56 -8.41
C TYR A 84 -5.72 -12.90 -9.55
N PRO A 85 -6.31 -12.58 -10.73
CA PRO A 85 -5.55 -11.95 -11.80
C PRO A 85 -5.03 -10.56 -11.42
N TYR A 86 -5.74 -9.83 -10.57
CA TYR A 86 -5.29 -8.52 -10.10
C TYR A 86 -4.03 -8.65 -9.22
N GLU A 87 -4.08 -9.53 -8.22
CA GLU A 87 -2.95 -9.82 -7.34
C GLU A 87 -1.73 -10.31 -8.12
N LEU A 88 -1.94 -11.18 -9.12
CA LEU A 88 -0.89 -11.64 -10.03
C LEU A 88 -0.25 -10.49 -10.81
N SER A 89 -1.03 -9.50 -11.25
CA SER A 89 -0.49 -8.33 -11.95
C SER A 89 0.42 -7.49 -11.05
N VAL A 90 0.04 -7.30 -9.78
CA VAL A 90 0.83 -6.55 -8.79
C VAL A 90 2.10 -7.30 -8.42
N ILE A 91 2.02 -8.62 -8.22
CA ILE A 91 3.19 -9.46 -7.92
C ILE A 91 4.16 -9.47 -9.11
N SER A 92 3.65 -9.61 -10.33
CA SER A 92 4.47 -9.51 -11.55
C SER A 92 5.20 -8.16 -11.65
N MET A 93 4.59 -7.07 -11.17
CA MET A 93 5.27 -5.77 -11.10
C MET A 93 6.35 -5.73 -10.03
N MET A 94 6.13 -6.33 -8.87
CA MET A 94 7.13 -6.42 -7.80
C MET A 94 8.39 -7.17 -8.28
N GLU A 95 8.20 -8.16 -9.15
CA GLU A 95 9.25 -8.94 -9.83
C GLU A 95 9.82 -8.24 -11.07
N ASN A 96 9.32 -7.06 -11.43
CA ASN A 96 9.66 -6.29 -12.64
C ASN A 96 9.39 -7.03 -13.97
N ASN A 97 8.45 -7.99 -13.99
CA ASN A 97 8.04 -8.69 -15.21
C ASN A 97 6.90 -7.97 -15.93
N ILE A 98 7.26 -6.97 -16.74
CA ILE A 98 6.29 -6.10 -17.45
C ILE A 98 5.34 -6.90 -18.37
N ASN A 99 5.84 -7.92 -19.06
CA ASN A 99 5.03 -8.73 -19.97
C ASN A 99 3.93 -9.50 -19.22
N GLN A 100 4.30 -10.10 -18.08
CA GLN A 100 3.37 -10.84 -17.24
C GLN A 100 2.38 -9.89 -16.54
N THR A 101 2.84 -8.71 -16.11
CA THR A 101 1.96 -7.66 -15.61
C THR A 101 0.89 -7.29 -16.64
N LYS A 102 1.27 -7.02 -17.89
CA LYS A 102 0.32 -6.69 -18.98
C LYS A 102 -0.71 -7.79 -19.19
N TYR A 103 -0.27 -9.04 -19.24
CA TYR A 103 -1.15 -10.19 -19.39
C TYR A 103 -2.19 -10.24 -18.26
N TYR A 104 -1.77 -10.11 -17.01
CA TYR A 104 -2.69 -10.17 -15.88
C TYR A 104 -3.56 -8.94 -15.70
N ILE A 105 -3.12 -7.75 -16.14
CA ILE A 105 -3.99 -6.57 -16.25
C ILE A 105 -5.14 -6.85 -17.21
N TYR A 106 -4.86 -7.43 -18.37
CA TYR A 106 -5.89 -7.80 -19.34
C TYR A 106 -6.90 -8.79 -18.74
N GLN A 107 -6.40 -9.86 -18.10
CA GLN A 107 -7.25 -10.82 -17.38
C GLN A 107 -8.09 -10.15 -16.27
N THR A 108 -7.51 -9.17 -15.57
CA THR A 108 -8.23 -8.41 -14.54
C THR A 108 -9.35 -7.58 -15.16
N TYR A 109 -9.11 -6.91 -16.29
CA TYR A 109 -10.16 -6.19 -17.02
C TYR A 109 -11.31 -7.12 -17.41
N GLU A 110 -11.01 -8.26 -18.05
CA GLU A 110 -12.04 -9.22 -18.45
C GLU A 110 -12.87 -9.71 -17.27
N LYS A 111 -12.22 -10.03 -16.15
CA LYS A 111 -12.89 -10.43 -14.92
C LYS A 111 -13.80 -9.34 -14.36
N ILE A 112 -13.34 -8.09 -14.30
CA ILE A 112 -14.14 -6.96 -13.79
C ILE A 112 -15.34 -6.72 -14.71
N PHE A 113 -15.15 -6.68 -16.03
CA PHE A 113 -16.25 -6.48 -16.97
C PHE A 113 -17.29 -7.60 -16.90
N LYS A 114 -16.86 -8.86 -16.83
CA LYS A 114 -17.74 -10.01 -16.62
C LYS A 114 -18.48 -9.94 -15.29
N SER A 115 -17.81 -9.50 -14.22
CA SER A 115 -18.46 -9.32 -12.92
C SER A 115 -19.51 -8.21 -12.97
N LEU A 116 -19.20 -7.08 -13.61
CA LEU A 116 -20.12 -5.95 -13.74
C LEU A 116 -21.35 -6.31 -14.59
N SER A 117 -21.15 -7.03 -15.70
CA SER A 117 -22.25 -7.45 -16.57
C SER A 117 -23.20 -8.44 -15.91
N ASN A 118 -22.70 -9.23 -14.95
CA ASN A 118 -23.48 -10.26 -14.25
C ASN A 118 -24.04 -9.77 -12.90
N SER A 119 -23.64 -8.60 -12.42
CA SER A 119 -24.09 -8.05 -11.13
C SER A 119 -25.40 -7.27 -11.25
N ASN A 120 -26.31 -7.46 -10.29
CA ASN A 120 -27.48 -6.60 -10.15
C ASN A 120 -27.04 -5.23 -9.58
N TYR A 121 -27.45 -4.14 -10.22
CA TYR A 121 -26.96 -2.76 -10.06
C TYR A 121 -27.02 -2.19 -8.62
N PHE A 122 -27.68 -2.87 -7.68
CA PHE A 122 -28.01 -2.37 -6.35
C PHE A 122 -27.06 -2.82 -5.22
N THR A 123 -26.00 -3.60 -5.50
CA THR A 123 -25.07 -4.08 -4.47
C THR A 123 -23.82 -3.18 -4.32
N ASN A 124 -23.96 -2.10 -3.55
CA ASN A 124 -22.99 -0.99 -3.47
C ASN A 124 -21.54 -1.39 -3.08
N SER A 125 -21.33 -2.43 -2.26
CA SER A 125 -20.00 -2.80 -1.74
C SER A 125 -19.10 -3.50 -2.77
N HIS A 126 -19.65 -4.35 -3.63
CA HIS A 126 -18.89 -4.99 -4.71
C HIS A 126 -18.41 -3.96 -5.75
N HIS A 127 -19.21 -2.93 -6.02
CA HIS A 127 -18.84 -1.86 -6.95
C HIS A 127 -17.71 -0.98 -6.43
N LEU A 128 -17.66 -0.68 -5.12
CA LEU A 128 -16.55 0.07 -4.52
C LEU A 128 -15.22 -0.70 -4.58
N MET A 129 -15.23 -2.01 -4.31
CA MET A 129 -14.03 -2.84 -4.44
C MET A 129 -13.57 -2.91 -5.90
N ASN A 130 -14.50 -3.08 -6.85
CA ASN A 130 -14.21 -3.03 -8.27
C ASN A 130 -13.65 -1.66 -8.68
N ALA A 131 -14.16 -0.54 -8.15
CA ALA A 131 -13.66 0.80 -8.47
C ALA A 131 -12.19 0.99 -8.05
N SER A 132 -11.79 0.49 -6.87
CA SER A 132 -10.38 0.54 -6.41
C SER A 132 -9.45 -0.23 -7.34
N GLN A 133 -9.89 -1.42 -7.77
CA GLN A 133 -9.13 -2.25 -8.69
C GLN A 133 -9.08 -1.61 -10.09
N ILE A 134 -10.19 -1.07 -10.59
CA ILE A 134 -10.25 -0.33 -11.86
C ILE A 134 -9.29 0.85 -11.86
N GLN A 135 -9.29 1.65 -10.80
CA GLN A 135 -8.37 2.77 -10.69
C GLN A 135 -6.91 2.28 -10.69
N SER A 136 -6.63 1.23 -9.92
CA SER A 136 -5.29 0.65 -9.82
C SER A 136 -4.79 0.12 -11.16
N ILE A 137 -5.58 -0.66 -11.89
CA ILE A 137 -5.16 -1.19 -13.21
C ILE A 137 -4.99 -0.10 -14.26
N LEU A 138 -5.77 0.99 -14.20
CA LEU A 138 -5.57 2.14 -15.07
C LEU A 138 -4.25 2.85 -14.77
N GLU A 139 -3.92 3.03 -13.49
CA GLU A 139 -2.65 3.65 -13.08
C GLU A 139 -1.44 2.76 -13.40
N ILE A 140 -1.57 1.44 -13.25
CA ILE A 140 -0.53 0.50 -13.69
C ILE A 140 -0.36 0.57 -15.21
N SER A 141 -1.45 0.60 -15.98
CA SER A 141 -1.39 0.69 -17.45
C SER A 141 -0.71 1.99 -17.91
N GLU A 142 -1.01 3.12 -17.27
CA GLU A 142 -0.33 4.40 -17.53
C GLU A 142 1.18 4.34 -17.23
N ALA A 143 1.56 3.62 -16.17
CA ALA A 143 2.97 3.47 -15.81
C ALA A 143 3.72 2.52 -16.75
N ILE A 144 3.06 1.46 -17.23
CA ILE A 144 3.62 0.58 -18.25
C ILE A 144 3.84 1.35 -19.55
N ASP A 145 2.85 2.14 -19.99
CA ASP A 145 3.00 3.01 -21.17
C ASP A 145 4.19 3.98 -21.03
N PHE A 146 4.38 4.54 -19.83
CA PHE A 146 5.56 5.35 -19.55
C PHE A 146 6.86 4.53 -19.59
N ILE A 147 6.91 3.36 -18.95
CA ILE A 147 8.09 2.49 -18.89
C ILE A 147 8.55 2.08 -20.30
N GLU A 148 7.63 1.72 -21.19
CA GLU A 148 7.95 1.34 -22.57
C GLU A 148 8.51 2.51 -23.39
N ASN A 149 8.18 3.74 -23.00
CA ASN A 149 8.62 4.96 -23.66
C ASN A 149 9.66 5.74 -22.82
N ILE A 150 10.30 5.09 -21.84
CA ILE A 150 11.18 5.77 -20.87
C ILE A 150 12.41 6.41 -21.53
N ASN A 151 12.87 5.85 -22.65
CA ASN A 151 14.01 6.34 -23.42
C ASN A 151 13.62 7.32 -24.55
N SER A 152 12.34 7.69 -24.65
CA SER A 152 11.87 8.65 -25.67
C SER A 152 12.13 10.09 -25.24
N ASP A 153 12.25 11.00 -26.22
CA ASP A 153 12.38 12.45 -25.96
C ASP A 153 11.21 13.02 -25.14
N ASN A 154 10.05 12.36 -25.22
CA ASN A 154 8.83 12.76 -24.52
C ASN A 154 8.69 12.16 -23.11
N ALA A 155 9.61 11.29 -22.68
CA ALA A 155 9.49 10.54 -21.41
C ALA A 155 9.27 11.46 -20.20
N LYS A 156 10.02 12.56 -20.09
CA LYS A 156 9.86 13.54 -19.00
C LYS A 156 8.47 14.17 -18.98
N SER A 157 7.89 14.46 -20.15
CA SER A 157 6.54 15.01 -20.28
C SER A 157 5.49 13.98 -19.89
N MET A 158 5.63 12.74 -20.37
CA MET A 158 4.75 11.61 -20.02
C MET A 158 4.73 11.35 -18.52
N PHE A 159 5.90 11.29 -17.88
CA PHE A 159 6.03 11.10 -16.44
C PHE A 159 5.32 12.21 -15.65
N ASN A 160 5.55 13.48 -15.99
CA ASN A 160 4.89 14.60 -15.32
C ASN A 160 3.37 14.57 -15.50
N LYS A 161 2.90 14.23 -16.70
CA LYS A 161 1.47 14.11 -17.00
C LYS A 161 0.83 12.98 -16.19
N MET A 162 1.49 11.83 -16.09
CA MET A 162 1.05 10.70 -15.26
C MET A 162 0.93 11.14 -13.79
N LEU A 163 1.97 11.74 -13.22
CA LEU A 163 1.94 12.23 -11.83
C LEU A 163 0.85 13.29 -11.60
N SER A 164 0.66 14.20 -12.57
CA SER A 164 -0.41 15.21 -12.51
C SER A 164 -1.79 14.57 -12.47
N LYS A 165 -2.06 13.54 -13.30
CA LYS A 165 -3.32 12.79 -13.26
C LYS A 165 -3.54 12.09 -11.93
N TRP A 166 -2.50 11.46 -11.39
CA TRP A 166 -2.59 10.78 -10.09
C TRP A 166 -2.90 11.76 -8.96
N ASN A 167 -2.35 12.98 -9.07
CA ASN A 167 -2.58 14.03 -8.08
C ASN A 167 -4.01 14.58 -8.06
N THR A 168 -4.76 14.46 -9.15
CA THR A 168 -6.18 14.85 -9.24
C THR A 168 -7.15 13.69 -9.02
N ARG A 169 -6.69 12.44 -9.18
CA ARG A 169 -7.50 11.22 -8.99
C ARG A 169 -7.25 10.55 -7.63
N TYR A 170 -7.27 11.31 -6.53
CA TYR A 170 -7.34 10.66 -5.22
C TYR A 170 -8.80 10.27 -4.92
N PRO A 171 -9.06 9.25 -4.09
CA PRO A 171 -10.42 8.93 -3.66
C PRO A 171 -11.03 10.12 -2.90
N SER A 172 -12.34 10.11 -2.68
CA SER A 172 -12.97 11.15 -1.86
C SER A 172 -12.64 10.94 -0.38
N ASP A 173 -12.28 12.00 0.34
CA ASP A 173 -11.87 11.95 1.75
C ASP A 173 -13.07 11.76 2.71
N ASN A 174 -14.30 11.94 2.23
CA ASN A 174 -15.53 11.87 3.02
C ASN A 174 -16.36 10.59 2.87
N GLU A 175 -16.31 9.93 1.71
CA GLU A 175 -17.23 8.84 1.34
C GLU A 175 -16.52 7.51 1.09
N THR A 176 -15.19 7.54 0.95
CA THR A 176 -14.42 6.33 0.63
C THR A 176 -13.78 5.76 1.89
N PRO A 177 -13.94 4.45 2.20
CA PRO A 177 -13.25 3.81 3.30
C PRO A 177 -11.73 3.97 3.20
N ILE A 178 -11.06 4.06 4.35
CA ILE A 178 -9.61 4.27 4.40
C ILE A 178 -8.81 3.12 3.76
N ASP A 179 -9.35 1.90 3.74
CA ASP A 179 -8.69 0.75 3.12
C ASP A 179 -8.53 0.94 1.59
N TYR A 180 -9.50 1.57 0.93
CA TYR A 180 -9.40 1.95 -0.49
C TYR A 180 -8.26 2.95 -0.69
N TRP A 181 -8.21 4.00 0.14
CA TRP A 181 -7.15 5.00 0.11
C TRP A 181 -5.76 4.37 0.25
N PHE A 182 -5.63 3.45 1.20
CA PHE A 182 -4.38 2.74 1.45
C PHE A 182 -3.98 1.88 0.24
N ASP A 183 -4.92 1.16 -0.36
CA ASP A 183 -4.68 0.35 -1.57
C ASP A 183 -4.14 1.21 -2.72
N ILE A 184 -4.77 2.35 -3.02
CA ILE A 184 -4.29 3.25 -4.09
C ILE A 184 -2.89 3.80 -3.78
N CYS A 185 -2.65 4.23 -2.53
CA CYS A 185 -1.39 4.83 -2.15
C CYS A 185 -0.22 3.84 -2.24
N GLU A 186 -0.45 2.61 -1.78
CA GLU A 186 0.55 1.55 -1.83
C GLU A 186 0.81 1.05 -3.25
N ASN A 187 -0.23 0.88 -4.07
CA ASN A 187 -0.07 0.53 -5.48
C ASN A 187 0.79 1.56 -6.21
N ARG A 188 0.52 2.86 -6.00
CA ARG A 188 1.35 3.94 -6.58
C ARG A 188 2.79 3.89 -6.10
N GLU A 189 3.02 3.54 -4.84
CA GLU A 189 4.38 3.34 -4.32
C GLU A 189 5.09 2.16 -4.99
N ILE A 190 4.42 1.02 -5.17
CA ILE A 190 4.95 -0.14 -5.92
C ILE A 190 5.30 0.28 -7.35
N ILE A 191 4.41 0.98 -8.03
CA ILE A 191 4.66 1.48 -9.39
C ILE A 191 5.89 2.42 -9.42
N LEU A 192 5.99 3.34 -8.48
CA LEU A 192 7.13 4.27 -8.39
C LEU A 192 8.44 3.54 -8.09
N ASN A 193 8.41 2.44 -7.33
CA ASN A 193 9.56 1.56 -7.14
C ASN A 193 9.96 0.88 -8.44
N LEU A 194 9.00 0.35 -9.20
CA LEU A 194 9.24 -0.25 -10.50
C LEU A 194 9.87 0.74 -11.47
N ILE A 195 9.30 1.95 -11.58
CA ILE A 195 9.85 3.02 -12.42
C ILE A 195 11.29 3.35 -12.02
N LYS A 196 11.57 3.46 -10.71
CA LYS A 196 12.92 3.70 -10.22
C LYS A 196 13.88 2.58 -10.62
N LYS A 197 13.46 1.32 -10.51
CA LYS A 197 14.30 0.16 -10.87
C LYS A 197 14.57 0.09 -12.37
N VAL A 198 13.59 0.42 -13.21
CA VAL A 198 13.72 0.37 -14.67
C VAL A 198 14.44 1.60 -15.23
N SER A 199 14.36 2.74 -14.54
CA SER A 199 15.15 3.92 -14.88
C SER A 199 16.62 3.70 -14.52
N GLU A 200 17.45 3.38 -15.50
CA GLU A 200 18.91 3.21 -15.31
C GLU A 200 19.61 4.53 -14.92
N SER A 201 18.93 5.67 -15.03
CA SER A 201 19.46 6.99 -14.65
C SER A 201 18.67 7.60 -13.49
N ASP A 202 19.36 8.41 -12.67
CA ASP A 202 18.79 9.15 -11.55
C ASP A 202 17.83 10.29 -11.98
N THR A 203 17.50 10.38 -13.26
CA THR A 203 16.70 11.46 -13.86
C THR A 203 15.34 11.67 -13.17
N TYR A 204 14.73 10.60 -12.67
CA TYR A 204 13.41 10.65 -12.04
C TYR A 204 13.43 10.50 -10.51
N ASP A 205 14.59 10.23 -9.92
CA ASP A 205 14.71 9.80 -8.52
C ASP A 205 14.14 10.82 -7.53
N GLU A 206 14.51 12.10 -7.70
CA GLU A 206 14.01 13.19 -6.84
C GLU A 206 12.48 13.28 -6.89
N LYS A 207 11.90 13.21 -8.10
CA LYS A 207 10.45 13.29 -8.29
C LYS A 207 9.72 12.05 -7.77
N VAL A 208 10.33 10.87 -7.91
CA VAL A 208 9.80 9.62 -7.36
C VAL A 208 9.73 9.73 -5.82
N VAL A 209 10.81 10.18 -5.18
CA VAL A 209 10.86 10.36 -3.72
C VAL A 209 9.85 11.41 -3.26
N ASP A 210 9.80 12.57 -3.92
CA ASP A 210 8.83 13.62 -3.61
C ASP A 210 7.38 13.13 -3.76
N GLN A 211 7.09 12.37 -4.81
CA GLN A 211 5.76 11.82 -5.01
C GLN A 211 5.38 10.79 -3.94
N LYS A 212 6.29 9.90 -3.53
CA LYS A 212 6.05 8.94 -2.43
C LYS A 212 5.75 9.67 -1.12
N LYS A 213 6.53 10.71 -0.79
CA LYS A 213 6.28 11.60 0.35
C LYS A 213 4.86 12.18 0.30
N ASN A 214 4.46 12.72 -0.85
CA ASN A 214 3.16 13.37 -1.05
C ASN A 214 1.98 12.40 -1.02
N ILE A 215 2.13 11.18 -1.57
CA ILE A 215 1.13 10.12 -1.52
C ILE A 215 0.75 9.81 -0.07
N TRP A 216 1.74 9.51 0.77
CA TRP A 216 1.52 9.14 2.15
C TRP A 216 1.04 10.32 3.01
N LEU A 217 1.50 11.54 2.72
CA LEU A 217 1.00 12.74 3.38
C LEU A 217 -0.50 12.98 3.08
N LYS A 218 -0.93 12.79 1.83
CA LYS A 218 -2.34 12.90 1.46
C LYS A 218 -3.19 11.80 2.12
N CYS A 219 -2.71 10.56 2.11
CA CYS A 219 -3.39 9.46 2.81
C CYS A 219 -3.53 9.73 4.31
N SER A 220 -2.51 10.31 4.94
CA SER A 220 -2.55 10.72 6.36
C SER A 220 -3.66 11.75 6.62
N LYS A 221 -3.83 12.73 5.73
CA LYS A 221 -4.89 13.74 5.86
C LYS A 221 -6.28 13.15 5.69
N ALA A 222 -6.47 12.25 4.73
CA ALA A 222 -7.73 11.53 4.55
C ALA A 222 -8.06 10.64 5.76
N ALA A 223 -7.07 9.90 6.27
CA ALA A 223 -7.22 9.10 7.50
C ALA A 223 -7.62 9.95 8.70
N LEU A 224 -7.07 11.16 8.82
CA LEU A 224 -7.41 12.09 9.88
C LEU A 224 -8.86 12.56 9.78
N TYR A 225 -9.32 12.90 8.57
CA TYR A 225 -10.71 13.27 8.31
C TYR A 225 -11.69 12.14 8.68
N LEU A 226 -11.35 10.90 8.30
CA LEU A 226 -12.09 9.69 8.63
C LEU A 226 -11.92 9.23 10.09
N LYS A 227 -11.15 9.96 10.91
CA LYS A 227 -10.88 9.66 12.33
C LYS A 227 -10.22 8.30 12.56
N ASN A 228 -9.46 7.80 11.57
CA ASN A 228 -8.68 6.58 11.70
C ASN A 228 -7.24 6.91 12.13
N PHE A 229 -7.07 7.18 13.42
CA PHE A 229 -5.82 7.67 14.01
C PHE A 229 -4.64 6.71 13.88
N PHE A 230 -4.90 5.40 13.88
CA PHE A 230 -3.84 4.40 13.69
C PHE A 230 -3.21 4.52 12.30
N VAL A 231 -4.05 4.68 11.26
CA VAL A 231 -3.58 4.85 9.89
C VAL A 231 -2.86 6.19 9.70
N VAL A 232 -3.32 7.27 10.36
CA VAL A 232 -2.63 8.57 10.35
C VAL A 232 -1.16 8.43 10.76
N ALA A 233 -0.90 7.80 11.91
CA ALA A 233 0.46 7.64 12.43
C ALA A 233 1.37 6.83 11.49
N SER A 234 0.83 5.75 10.91
CA SER A 234 1.55 4.91 9.94
C SER A 234 1.89 5.68 8.66
N CYS A 235 0.90 6.34 8.04
CA CYS A 235 1.10 7.13 6.82
C CYS A 235 2.07 8.30 7.03
N LEU A 236 1.98 9.00 8.17
CA LEU A 236 2.88 10.11 8.46
C LEU A 236 4.32 9.63 8.67
N SER A 237 4.51 8.45 9.28
CA SER A 237 5.83 7.82 9.44
C SER A 237 6.43 7.42 8.08
N LYS A 238 5.63 6.85 7.17
CA LYS A 238 6.06 6.59 5.79
C LYS A 238 6.42 7.86 5.03
N SER A 239 5.62 8.93 5.17
CA SER A 239 5.94 10.22 4.55
C SER A 239 7.28 10.78 5.07
N LYS A 240 7.55 10.62 6.38
CA LYS A 240 8.83 11.00 6.99
C LYS A 240 10.03 10.21 6.46
N SER A 241 9.90 8.90 6.25
CA SER A 241 10.98 8.11 5.65
C SER A 241 11.29 8.54 4.20
N TYR A 242 10.34 9.19 3.52
CA TYR A 242 10.53 9.80 2.20
C TYR A 242 10.93 11.28 2.22
N GLY A 243 11.42 11.79 3.35
CA GLY A 243 12.02 13.13 3.43
C GLY A 243 11.03 14.24 3.79
N LEU A 244 9.89 13.94 4.42
CA LEU A 244 9.06 14.98 5.06
C LEU A 244 9.88 15.69 6.13
N SER A 245 9.93 17.03 6.08
CA SER A 245 10.75 17.80 7.02
C SER A 245 10.27 17.61 8.46
N LYS A 246 11.19 17.76 9.43
CA LYS A 246 10.85 17.66 10.86
C LYS A 246 9.76 18.65 11.26
N LEU A 247 9.75 19.84 10.66
CA LEU A 247 8.75 20.88 10.93
C LEU A 247 7.37 20.46 10.40
N GLU A 248 7.27 20.04 9.14
CA GLU A 248 6.01 19.58 8.54
C GLU A 248 5.46 18.35 9.26
N PHE A 249 6.32 17.37 9.57
CA PHE A 249 5.96 16.20 10.36
C PHE A 249 5.38 16.61 11.71
N SER A 250 6.04 17.51 12.43
CA SER A 250 5.58 17.98 13.74
C SER A 250 4.25 18.71 13.64
N TYR A 251 4.07 19.55 12.62
CA TYR A 251 2.85 20.28 12.37
C TYR A 251 1.65 19.35 12.11
N GLU A 252 1.81 18.36 11.22
CA GLU A 252 0.75 17.39 10.94
C GLU A 252 0.49 16.45 12.12
N ALA A 253 1.54 16.05 12.86
CA ALA A 253 1.39 15.29 14.10
C ALA A 253 0.59 16.06 15.17
N ILE A 254 0.82 17.37 15.32
CA ILE A 254 0.05 18.22 16.25
C ILE A 254 -1.43 18.29 15.81
N LYS A 255 -1.73 18.49 14.52
CA LYS A 255 -3.13 18.47 14.03
C LYS A 255 -3.83 17.17 14.37
N TYR A 256 -3.13 16.05 14.13
CA TYR A 256 -3.59 14.71 14.45
C TYR A 256 -3.94 14.61 15.95
N ILE A 257 -2.99 14.94 16.82
CA ILE A 257 -3.13 14.91 18.27
C ILE A 257 -4.32 15.75 18.73
N VAL A 258 -4.41 17.01 18.26
CA VAL A 258 -5.48 17.93 18.65
C VAL A 258 -6.86 17.39 18.24
N THR A 259 -6.95 16.79 17.05
CA THR A 259 -8.20 16.20 16.56
C THR A 259 -8.61 14.98 17.35
N GLU A 260 -7.66 14.09 17.66
CA GLU A 260 -7.90 12.91 18.51
C GLU A 260 -8.42 13.33 19.90
N LEU A 261 -7.75 14.31 20.53
CA LEU A 261 -8.13 14.81 21.86
C LEU A 261 -9.55 15.42 21.90
N LYS A 262 -9.98 16.07 20.82
CA LYS A 262 -11.35 16.63 20.70
C LYS A 262 -12.43 15.54 20.64
N ILE A 263 -12.09 14.37 20.12
CA ILE A 263 -13.03 13.25 19.92
C ILE A 263 -13.13 12.37 21.15
N LEU A 264 -12.04 12.22 21.92
CA LEU A 264 -12.03 11.48 23.18
C LEU A 264 -13.08 12.06 24.14
N LYS A 265 -14.09 11.26 24.49
CA LYS A 265 -15.17 11.68 25.39
C LYS A 265 -14.79 11.53 26.86
N ASP A 266 -13.97 10.53 27.20
CA ASP A 266 -13.52 10.29 28.57
C ASP A 266 -12.40 11.26 28.96
N PRO A 267 -12.60 12.10 30.00
CA PRO A 267 -11.56 12.99 30.53
C PRO A 267 -10.29 12.26 30.97
N ASN A 268 -10.40 11.01 31.47
CA ASN A 268 -9.25 10.24 31.93
C ASN A 268 -8.40 9.73 30.77
N GLU A 269 -9.01 9.23 29.69
CA GLU A 269 -8.29 8.87 28.47
C GLU A 269 -7.63 10.09 27.82
N ARG A 270 -8.35 11.22 27.79
CA ARG A 270 -7.81 12.49 27.30
C ARG A 270 -6.58 12.92 28.12
N LEU A 271 -6.64 12.83 29.45
CA LEU A 271 -5.54 13.14 30.34
C LEU A 271 -4.35 12.19 30.14
N LYS A 272 -4.58 10.87 30.07
CA LYS A 272 -3.54 9.87 29.78
C LYS A 272 -2.84 10.16 28.46
N LYS A 273 -3.59 10.49 27.41
CA LYS A 273 -3.03 10.86 26.11
C LYS A 273 -2.21 12.14 26.19
N ILE A 274 -2.73 13.20 26.82
CA ILE A 274 -1.98 14.46 27.04
C ILE A 274 -0.68 14.21 27.80
N VAL A 275 -0.70 13.41 28.86
CA VAL A 275 0.49 13.05 29.65
C VAL A 275 1.49 12.28 28.80
N SER A 276 1.05 11.28 28.03
CA SER A 276 1.92 10.52 27.11
C SER A 276 2.61 11.42 26.07
N LEU A 277 1.88 12.42 25.58
CA LEU A 277 2.37 13.39 24.59
C LEU A 277 3.28 14.46 25.23
N GLY A 278 2.98 14.90 26.46
CA GLY A 278 3.82 15.81 27.23
C GLY A 278 5.18 15.19 27.56
N ILE A 279 5.22 13.90 27.87
CA ILE A 279 6.46 13.13 28.07
C ILE A 279 7.24 13.08 26.75
N SER A 280 6.61 12.81 25.60
CA SER A 280 7.30 12.79 24.30
C SER A 280 7.77 14.18 23.82
N LEU A 281 7.00 15.23 24.10
CA LEU A 281 7.33 16.62 23.75
C LEU A 281 8.46 17.17 24.63
N SER A 282 8.56 16.75 25.89
CA SER A 282 9.69 17.10 26.77
C SER A 282 11.03 16.56 26.25
N GLY A 283 11.02 15.39 25.61
CA GLY A 283 12.17 14.82 24.91
C GLY A 283 12.56 15.61 23.66
N LEU A 284 11.57 16.05 22.86
CA LEU A 284 11.79 16.92 21.70
C LEU A 284 12.30 18.31 22.09
N TYR A 285 11.79 18.90 23.17
CA TYR A 285 12.27 20.18 23.70
C TYR A 285 13.74 20.09 24.15
N LYS A 286 14.13 19.00 24.83
CA LYS A 286 15.53 18.76 25.21
C LYS A 286 16.47 18.71 24.00
N VAL A 287 16.08 18.02 22.93
CA VAL A 287 16.86 17.90 21.68
C VAL A 287 16.95 19.24 20.93
N ILE A 288 15.87 20.03 20.93
CA ILE A 288 15.88 21.37 20.31
C ILE A 288 16.76 22.33 21.11
N LEU A 289 16.73 22.28 22.45
CA LEU A 289 17.63 23.07 23.30
C LEU A 289 19.10 22.68 23.16
N THR A 290 19.42 21.39 22.93
CA THR A 290 20.83 20.98 22.70
C THR A 290 21.37 21.38 21.34
N LEU A 291 20.50 21.53 20.33
CA LEU A 291 20.88 22.02 18.99
C LEU A 291 20.97 23.55 18.87
N TYR A 292 20.43 24.29 19.85
CA TYR A 292 20.47 25.75 19.88
C TYR A 292 21.47 26.33 20.90
N PHE A 293 22.09 25.48 21.74
CA PHE A 293 23.05 25.88 22.77
C PHE A 293 24.43 25.17 22.65
N LEU A 294 24.75 24.65 21.47
CA LEU A 294 26.11 24.26 21.02
C LEU A 294 26.37 24.95 19.68
#